data_AF-A0A2U0S7N8-F1
#
_entry.id   AF-A0A2U0S7N8-F1
#
_cell.length_a   1.000
_cell.length_b   1.000
_cell.length_c   1.000
_cell.angle_alpha   90.00
_cell.angle_beta   90.00
_cell.angle_gamma   90.00
#
_symmetry.space_group_name_H-M   'P 1'
#
loop_
_entity.id
_entity.type
_entity.pdbx_description
1 polymer ?
#
loop_
_entity_poly.entity_id
_entity_poly.type
_entity_poly.pdbx_seq_one_letter_code
_entity_poly.pdbx_strand_id
1 'polypeptide(L)' 'MPTHGSLSKAGKVRAQTPKIEGTPRTSPSPKARSRRNYEKRVILQRKAGQNPM' A
#
# COMPACT_ATOMS: atom_id res chain seq x y z
N MET A 1 -23.85 -25.31 26.64
CA MET A 1 -23.03 -24.27 25.99
C MET A 1 -23.41 -24.22 24.52
N PRO A 2 -23.85 -23.08 23.96
CA PRO A 2 -24.17 -23.02 22.54
C PRO A 2 -22.90 -23.21 21.71
N THR A 3 -22.88 -24.23 20.86
CA THR A 3 -21.71 -24.65 20.07
C THR A 3 -21.50 -23.77 18.83
N HIS A 4 -22.50 -23.00 18.44
CA HIS A 4 -22.48 -22.21 17.21
C HIS A 4 -22.79 -20.74 17.50
N GLY A 5 -21.83 -19.87 17.17
CA GLY A 5 -21.99 -18.42 17.26
C GLY A 5 -22.80 -17.85 16.10
N SER A 6 -23.25 -16.60 16.24
CA SER A 6 -23.98 -15.88 15.18
C SER A 6 -23.08 -15.63 13.95
N LEU A 7 -23.51 -16.12 12.78
CA LEU A 7 -22.86 -15.88 11.50
C LEU A 7 -23.20 -14.51 10.89
N SER A 8 -24.13 -13.76 11.48
CA SER A 8 -24.70 -12.53 10.90
C SER A 8 -23.69 -11.39 10.71
N LYS A 9 -22.52 -11.45 11.35
CA LYS A 9 -21.45 -10.44 11.22
C LYS A 9 -20.37 -10.83 10.19
N ALA A 10 -20.47 -12.00 9.58
CA ALA A 10 -19.48 -12.47 8.62
C ALA A 10 -19.39 -11.50 7.43
N GLY A 11 -18.17 -11.03 7.14
CA GLY A 11 -17.92 -10.16 5.98
C GLY A 11 -18.47 -8.72 6.06
N LYS A 12 -19.11 -8.31 7.16
CA LYS A 12 -19.72 -6.98 7.34
C LYS A 12 -18.77 -5.85 6.93
N VAL A 13 -17.55 -5.88 7.44
CA VAL A 13 -16.56 -4.81 7.20
C VAL A 13 -16.19 -4.72 5.72
N ARG A 14 -15.98 -5.85 5.05
CA ARG A 14 -15.63 -5.90 3.63
C ARG A 14 -16.77 -5.43 2.73
N ALA A 15 -18.02 -5.72 3.10
CA ALA A 15 -19.20 -5.27 2.37
C ALA A 15 -19.51 -3.77 2.60
N GLN A 16 -19.14 -3.22 3.76
CA GLN A 16 -19.31 -1.81 4.08
C GLN A 16 -18.28 -0.91 3.39
N THR A 17 -17.09 -1.41 3.12
CA THR A 17 -16.04 -0.62 2.45
C THR A 17 -16.34 -0.45 0.96
N PRO A 18 -16.42 0.79 0.44
CA PRO A 18 -16.61 1.02 -0.99
C PRO A 18 -15.41 0.47 -1.77
N LYS A 19 -15.67 -0.11 -2.95
CA LYS A 19 -14.61 -0.59 -3.84
C LYS A 19 -13.96 0.62 -4.51
N ILE A 20 -12.64 0.77 -4.29
CA ILE A 20 -11.82 1.81 -4.93
C ILE A 20 -10.96 1.13 -5.98
N GLU A 21 -10.92 1.70 -7.18
CA GLU A 21 -10.09 1.22 -8.27
C GLU A 21 -8.61 1.57 -8.08
N GLY A 22 -7.73 0.71 -8.60
CA GLY A 22 -6.29 0.94 -8.54
C GLY A 22 -5.88 2.10 -9.45
N THR A 23 -5.03 3.00 -8.96
CA THR A 23 -4.44 4.04 -9.81
C THR A 23 -3.43 3.43 -10.79
N PRO A 24 -3.43 3.84 -12.07
CA PRO A 24 -2.46 3.36 -13.03
C PRO A 24 -1.06 3.87 -12.64
N ARG A 25 -0.08 2.96 -12.57
CA ARG A 25 1.29 3.30 -12.18
C ARG A 25 2.28 2.67 -13.15
N THR A 26 3.09 3.50 -13.80
CA THR A 26 4.20 3.03 -14.65
C THR A 26 5.48 2.98 -13.83
N SER A 27 6.10 1.80 -13.73
CA SER A 27 7.40 1.67 -13.08
C SER A 27 8.53 2.07 -14.04
N PRO A 28 9.54 2.85 -13.61
CA PRO A 28 10.71 3.12 -14.44
C PRO A 28 11.56 1.86 -14.65
N SER A 29 12.34 1.87 -15.72
CA SER A 29 13.34 0.83 -16.01
C SER A 29 14.33 0.67 -14.85
N PRO A 30 14.94 -0.51 -14.66
CA PRO A 30 15.82 -0.79 -13.53
C PRO A 30 16.96 0.24 -13.36
N LYS A 31 17.61 0.64 -14.46
CA LYS A 31 18.68 1.64 -14.45
C LYS A 31 18.21 2.99 -13.92
N ALA A 32 17.07 3.48 -14.41
CA ALA A 32 16.49 4.75 -13.98
C ALA A 32 16.02 4.68 -12.52
N ARG A 33 15.50 3.53 -12.08
CA ARG A 33 15.11 3.28 -10.68
C ARG A 33 16.31 3.38 -9.74
N SER A 34 17.40 2.68 -10.05
CA SER A 34 18.61 2.68 -9.23
C SER A 34 19.25 4.06 -9.13
N ARG A 35 19.33 4.80 -10.25
CA ARG A 35 19.82 6.19 -10.26
C ARG A 35 18.99 7.10 -9.35
N ARG A 36 17.65 7.10 -9.49
CA ARG A 36 16.78 7.90 -8.63
C ARG A 36 16.88 7.52 -7.15
N ASN A 37 17.10 6.25 -6.85
CA ASN A 37 17.29 5.81 -5.46
C ASN A 37 18.62 6.31 -4.89
N TYR A 38 19.70 6.29 -5.67
CA TYR A 38 20.98 6.87 -5.28
C TYR A 38 20.84 8.37 -4.99
N GLU A 39 20.24 9.12 -5.91
CA GLU A 39 20.00 10.56 -5.74
C GLU A 39 19.17 10.84 -4.48
N LYS A 40 18.07 10.10 -4.27
CA LYS A 40 17.21 10.28 -3.08
C LYS A 40 17.90 9.94 -1.76
N ARG A 41 18.67 8.85 -1.71
CA ARG A 41 19.23 8.32 -0.46
C ARG A 41 20.57 8.91 -0.09
N VAL A 42 21.44 9.15 -1.07
CA VAL A 42 22.83 9.56 -0.85
C VAL A 42 22.97 11.07 -0.97
N ILE A 43 22.50 11.67 -2.07
CA ILE A 43 22.66 13.10 -2.31
C ILE A 43 21.66 13.88 -1.45
N LEU A 44 20.38 13.52 -1.52
CA LEU A 44 19.31 14.22 -0.81
C LEU A 44 19.10 13.73 0.64
N GLN A 45 19.84 12.69 1.06
CA GLN A 45 19.77 12.08 2.40
C GLN A 45 18.33 11.80 2.89
N ARG A 46 17.40 11.51 1.98
CA ARG A 46 16.00 11.25 2.33
C ARG A 46 15.90 9.87 2.98
N LYS A 47 15.24 9.82 4.14
CA LYS A 47 14.90 8.55 4.80
C LYS A 47 14.11 7.65 3.85
N ALA A 48 14.44 6.36 3.87
CA ALA A 48 13.71 5.35 3.12
C ALA A 48 12.35 5.10 3.80
N GLY A 49 11.26 5.23 3.06
CA GLY A 49 9.91 4.98 3.56
C GLY A 49 8.85 5.83 2.87
N GLN A 50 7.61 5.72 3.35
CA GLN A 50 6.57 6.69 3.05
C GLN A 50 6.83 7.91 3.93
N ASN A 51 7.66 8.85 3.45
CA ASN A 51 7.76 10.16 4.10
C ASN A 51 6.52 10.97 3.70
N PRO A 52 5.63 11.31 4.65
CA PRO A 52 4.63 12.32 4.40
C PRO A 52 5.36 13.66 4.42
N MET A 53 5.46 14.30 3.26
CA MET A 53 5.56 15.75 3.19
C MET A 53 4.22 16.23 2.70
#